data_AF-A0A6L8EN54-F1
#
_entry.id   AF-A0A6L8EN54-F1
#
_cell.length_a   1.000
_cell.length_b   1.000
_cell.length_c   1.000
_cell.angle_alpha   90.00
_cell.angle_beta   90.00
_cell.angle_gamma   90.00
#
_symmetry.space_group_name_H-M   'P 1'
#
loop_
_entity.id
_entity.type
_entity.pdbx_description
1 polymer ?
#
loop_
_entity_poly.entity_id
_entity_poly.type
_entity_poly.pdbx_seq_one_letter_code
_entity_poly.pdbx_strand_id
1 'polypeptide(L)'
;MSIRGKRILVGKPGLDGHDVGAKVIALTLRDAGADVIYTGLRKTPEYIARTAVDEDVDVVGLSILSGSHKELVKATREKLDELGAADILIFVGGTIPSYDYDELKEYGAVAIFTAEMPLDEIVAKIDTLLA
;
A
#
# COMPACT_ATOMS: atom_id res chain seq x y z
N MET A 1 1.79 -17.94 10.20
CA MET A 1 1.70 -16.64 9.51
C MET A 1 0.61 -15.86 10.21
N SER A 2 0.98 -14.81 10.92
CA SER A 2 -0.02 -13.98 11.57
C SER A 2 0.54 -12.58 11.61
N ILE A 3 0.06 -11.75 10.68
CA ILE A 3 0.28 -10.30 10.64
C ILE A 3 -0.46 -9.59 11.79
N ARG A 4 -0.64 -10.29 12.91
CA ARG A 4 -1.39 -9.83 14.07
C ARG A 4 -0.60 -8.77 14.81
N GLY A 5 -1.28 -7.69 15.15
CA GLY A 5 -0.66 -6.52 15.78
C GLY A 5 0.12 -5.64 14.79
N LYS A 6 0.05 -5.93 13.49
CA LYS A 6 0.52 -5.01 12.45
C LYS A 6 -0.59 -4.05 12.06
N ARG A 7 -0.25 -2.78 11.92
CA ARG A 7 -1.13 -1.70 11.47
C ARG A 7 -0.85 -1.42 10.00
N ILE A 8 -1.86 -1.63 9.16
CA ILE A 8 -1.71 -1.54 7.70
C ILE A 8 -2.70 -0.50 7.17
N LEU A 9 -2.19 0.53 6.49
CA LEU A 9 -3.02 1.49 5.79
C LEU A 9 -3.18 1.07 4.33
N VAL A 10 -4.41 0.88 3.86
CA VAL A 10 -4.74 0.66 2.44
C VAL A 10 -5.24 1.97 1.85
N GLY A 11 -4.40 2.59 1.02
CA GLY A 11 -4.62 3.87 0.37
C GLY A 11 -5.06 3.75 -1.08
N LYS A 12 -5.96 4.65 -1.52
CA LYS A 12 -6.28 4.85 -2.94
C LYS A 12 -5.95 6.27 -3.39
N PRO A 13 -4.72 6.48 -3.89
CA PRO A 13 -4.28 7.81 -4.29
C PRO A 13 -4.90 8.27 -5.63
N GLY A 14 -5.00 9.59 -5.82
CA GLY A 14 -5.31 10.20 -7.11
C GLY A 14 -6.80 10.19 -7.46
N LEU A 15 -7.14 9.96 -8.73
CA LEU A 15 -8.54 9.94 -9.21
C LEU A 15 -9.10 8.52 -9.41
N ASP A 16 -8.33 7.50 -9.03
CA ASP A 16 -8.70 6.11 -9.23
C ASP A 16 -9.98 5.73 -8.48
N GLY A 17 -11.02 5.40 -9.24
CA GLY A 17 -12.33 4.97 -8.73
C GLY A 17 -12.43 3.46 -8.49
N HIS A 18 -11.43 2.66 -8.86
CA HIS A 18 -11.52 1.20 -8.82
C HIS A 18 -11.30 0.67 -7.40
N ASP A 19 -12.39 0.44 -6.69
CA ASP A 19 -12.31 0.21 -5.26
C ASP A 19 -12.36 -1.26 -4.82
N VAL A 20 -12.82 -2.15 -5.71
CA VAL A 20 -13.09 -3.54 -5.34
C VAL A 20 -11.82 -4.24 -4.84
N GLY A 21 -10.70 -4.12 -5.57
CA GLY A 21 -9.44 -4.73 -5.18
C GLY A 21 -8.92 -4.22 -3.84
N ALA A 22 -8.95 -2.90 -3.60
CA ALA A 22 -8.51 -2.30 -2.35
C ALA A 22 -9.33 -2.82 -1.15
N LYS A 23 -10.66 -2.90 -1.31
CA LYS A 23 -11.56 -3.44 -0.28
C LYS A 23 -11.32 -4.92 -0.01
N VAL A 24 -11.11 -5.73 -1.05
CA VAL A 24 -10.80 -7.16 -0.89
C VAL A 24 -9.49 -7.34 -0.14
N ILE A 25 -8.43 -6.60 -0.49
CA ILE A 25 -7.15 -6.66 0.22
C ILE A 25 -7.30 -6.19 1.66
N ALA A 26 -7.99 -5.07 1.90
CA ALA A 26 -8.22 -4.58 3.25
C ALA A 26 -8.96 -5.61 4.13
N LEU A 27 -9.99 -6.25 3.58
CA LEU A 27 -10.75 -7.30 4.25
C LEU A 27 -9.86 -8.53 4.52
N THR A 28 -9.09 -8.97 3.52
CA THR A 28 -8.20 -10.14 3.62
C THR A 28 -7.14 -9.95 4.70
N LEU A 29 -6.50 -8.78 4.74
CA LEU A 29 -5.46 -8.47 5.74
C LEU A 29 -6.05 -8.41 7.15
N ARG A 30 -7.25 -7.85 7.29
CA ARG A 30 -7.98 -7.81 8.56
C ARG A 30 -8.34 -9.22 9.03
N ASP A 31 -8.85 -10.07 8.13
CA ASP A 31 -9.22 -11.44 8.45
C ASP A 31 -7.97 -12.30 8.80
N ALA A 32 -6.79 -11.92 8.30
CA ALA A 32 -5.50 -12.47 8.72
C ALA A 32 -4.95 -11.90 10.05
N GLY A 33 -5.65 -10.94 10.66
CA GLY A 33 -5.41 -10.45 12.02
C GLY A 33 -4.75 -9.08 12.14
N ALA A 34 -4.49 -8.37 11.03
CA ALA A 34 -3.93 -7.02 11.07
C ALA A 34 -5.00 -5.97 11.43
N ASP A 35 -4.56 -4.85 12.00
CA ASP A 35 -5.37 -3.66 12.19
C ASP A 35 -5.32 -2.83 10.90
N VAL A 36 -6.41 -2.84 10.14
CA VAL A 36 -6.44 -2.27 8.79
C VAL A 36 -7.19 -0.94 8.74
N ILE A 37 -6.53 0.09 8.23
CA ILE A 37 -7.11 1.41 7.98
C ILE A 37 -7.32 1.56 6.47
N TYR A 38 -8.55 1.78 6.04
CA TYR A 38 -8.84 2.04 4.62
C TYR A 38 -9.19 3.50 4.40
N THR A 39 -8.42 4.20 3.55
CA THR A 39 -8.53 5.67 3.43
C THR A 39 -9.78 6.15 2.69
N GLY A 40 -10.48 5.24 2.01
CA GLY A 40 -11.47 5.63 1.01
C GLY A 40 -10.82 6.06 -0.31
N LEU A 41 -11.69 6.38 -1.27
CA LEU A 41 -11.31 6.75 -2.62
C LEU A 41 -10.70 8.14 -2.71
N ARG A 42 -9.86 8.30 -3.72
CA ARG A 42 -9.38 9.59 -4.25
C ARG A 42 -8.71 10.48 -3.21
N LYS A 43 -7.78 9.90 -2.46
CA LYS A 43 -6.97 10.65 -1.49
C LYS A 43 -5.69 11.18 -2.13
N THR A 44 -5.19 12.30 -1.61
CA THR A 44 -3.90 12.81 -2.03
C THR A 44 -2.78 12.00 -1.37
N PRO A 45 -1.59 11.90 -1.98
CA PRO A 45 -0.41 11.34 -1.33
C PRO A 45 -0.14 11.94 0.05
N GLU A 46 -0.33 13.26 0.19
CA GLU A 46 -0.14 13.96 1.47
C GLU A 46 -1.16 13.54 2.54
N TYR A 47 -2.43 13.34 2.17
CA TYR A 47 -3.42 12.82 3.11
C TYR A 47 -3.05 11.41 3.56
N ILE A 48 -2.68 10.53 2.61
CA ILE A 48 -2.29 9.15 2.89
C ILE A 48 -1.07 9.11 3.83
N ALA A 49 -0.03 9.90 3.53
CA ALA A 49 1.18 9.98 4.35
C ALA A 49 0.90 10.49 5.76
N ARG A 50 0.10 11.58 5.90
CA ARG A 50 -0.29 12.08 7.23
C ARG A 50 -1.09 11.05 8.02
N THR A 51 -2.08 10.41 7.40
CA THR A 51 -2.85 9.35 8.08
C THR A 51 -1.96 8.18 8.48
N ALA A 52 -0.99 7.80 7.65
CA ALA A 52 -0.05 6.74 7.99
C ALA A 52 0.78 7.08 9.25
N VAL A 53 1.24 8.31 9.37
CA VAL A 53 1.99 8.79 10.54
C VAL A 53 1.11 8.95 11.77
N ASP A 54 -0.05 9.61 11.62
CA ASP A 54 -0.99 9.84 12.73
C ASP A 54 -1.51 8.53 13.33
N GLU A 55 -1.68 7.51 12.48
CA GLU A 55 -2.12 6.17 12.86
C GLU A 55 -0.97 5.20 13.15
N ASP A 56 0.29 5.64 13.16
CA ASP A 56 1.46 4.84 13.50
C ASP A 56 1.49 3.47 12.79
N VAL A 57 1.36 3.49 11.45
CA VAL A 57 1.23 2.25 10.66
C VAL A 57 2.60 1.67 10.29
N ASP A 58 2.71 0.34 10.32
CA ASP A 58 3.93 -0.35 9.88
C ASP A 58 4.14 -0.22 8.35
N VAL A 59 3.04 -0.18 7.58
CA VAL A 59 3.10 -0.19 6.11
C VAL A 59 1.88 0.45 5.45
N VAL A 60 2.13 1.11 4.33
CA VAL A 60 1.14 1.69 3.42
C VAL A 60 1.03 0.83 2.16
N GLY A 61 -0.17 0.31 1.91
CA GLY A 61 -0.55 -0.35 0.67
C GLY A 61 -1.26 0.59 -0.29
N LEU A 62 -0.65 0.91 -1.43
CA LEU A 62 -1.25 1.77 -2.45
C LEU A 62 -1.94 0.93 -3.53
N SER A 63 -3.27 1.05 -3.66
CA SER A 63 -4.04 0.38 -4.70
C SER A 63 -4.29 1.32 -5.88
N ILE A 64 -3.65 1.06 -7.03
CA ILE A 64 -3.61 1.94 -8.20
C ILE A 64 -3.91 1.16 -9.48
N LEU A 65 -5.00 1.53 -10.16
CA LEU A 65 -5.39 0.97 -11.46
C LEU A 65 -5.42 2.04 -12.57
N SER A 66 -5.08 3.29 -12.26
CA SER A 66 -5.18 4.43 -13.20
C SER A 66 -3.97 4.60 -14.13
N GLY A 67 -2.92 3.77 -13.98
CA GLY A 67 -1.65 3.93 -14.70
C GLY A 67 -0.74 5.04 -14.15
N SER A 68 -1.14 5.71 -13.06
CA SER A 68 -0.38 6.78 -12.41
C SER A 68 0.53 6.26 -11.29
N HIS A 69 0.82 4.96 -11.25
CA HIS A 69 1.49 4.29 -10.12
C HIS A 69 2.86 4.90 -9.80
N LYS A 70 3.64 5.26 -10.82
CA LYS A 70 4.99 5.81 -10.61
C LYS A 70 4.97 7.14 -9.89
N GLU A 71 4.19 8.09 -10.41
CA GLU A 71 4.05 9.43 -9.84
C GLU A 71 3.46 9.36 -8.42
N LEU A 72 2.43 8.54 -8.22
CA LEU A 72 1.73 8.45 -6.94
C LEU A 72 2.54 7.74 -5.86
N VAL A 73 3.31 6.71 -6.21
CA VAL A 73 4.21 6.02 -5.27
C VAL A 73 5.34 6.97 -4.86
N LYS A 74 6.01 7.60 -5.82
CA LYS A 74 7.06 8.58 -5.56
C LYS A 74 6.57 9.72 -4.66
N ALA A 75 5.44 10.34 -5.01
CA ALA A 75 4.87 11.42 -4.22
C ALA A 75 4.47 10.97 -2.80
N THR A 76 3.99 9.74 -2.63
CA THR A 76 3.65 9.22 -1.29
C THR A 76 4.90 9.00 -0.45
N ARG A 77 5.96 8.44 -1.06
CA ARG A 77 7.27 8.26 -0.40
C ARG A 77 7.86 9.59 0.04
N GLU A 78 7.91 10.57 -0.86
CA GLU A 78 8.39 11.92 -0.56
C GLU A 78 7.62 12.55 0.62
N LYS A 79 6.29 12.39 0.66
CA LYS A 79 5.47 12.93 1.75
C LYS A 79 5.69 12.23 3.09
N LEU A 80 5.93 10.92 3.10
CA LEU A 80 6.30 10.20 4.32
C LEU A 80 7.69 10.65 4.81
N ASP A 81 8.64 10.85 3.90
CA ASP A 81 9.99 11.28 4.25
C ASP A 81 10.02 12.71 4.80
N GLU A 82 9.22 13.63 4.21
CA GLU A 82 9.01 14.98 4.73
C GLU A 82 8.45 14.98 6.17
N LEU A 83 7.65 13.97 6.52
CA LEU A 83 7.10 13.79 7.87
C LEU A 83 8.04 13.02 8.81
N GLY A 84 9.23 12.64 8.35
CA GLY A 84 10.21 11.88 9.15
C GLY A 84 9.89 10.39 9.30
N ALA A 85 9.00 9.85 8.46
CA ALA A 85 8.48 8.48 8.54
C ALA A 85 9.09 7.56 7.45
N ALA A 86 10.41 7.60 7.32
CA ALA A 86 11.16 6.81 6.35
C ALA A 86 11.10 5.29 6.62
N ASP A 87 10.76 4.91 7.84
CA ASP A 87 10.60 3.54 8.31
C ASP A 87 9.26 2.90 7.91
N ILE A 88 8.21 3.69 7.66
CA ILE A 88 6.94 3.19 7.15
C ILE A 88 7.13 2.64 5.74
N LEU A 89 6.90 1.34 5.56
CA LEU A 89 7.10 0.68 4.26
C LEU A 89 5.97 1.02 3.27
N ILE A 90 6.23 0.83 1.97
CA ILE A 90 5.20 0.96 0.92
C ILE A 90 5.14 -0.33 0.11
N PHE A 91 3.95 -0.92 -0.04
CA PHE A 91 3.69 -1.87 -1.13
C PHE A 91 2.67 -1.29 -2.11
N VAL A 92 2.72 -1.74 -3.35
CA VAL A 92 1.84 -1.26 -4.42
C VAL A 92 1.03 -2.42 -4.95
N GLY A 93 -0.24 -2.21 -5.25
CA GLY A 93 -1.08 -3.20 -5.89
C GLY A 93 -1.98 -2.62 -6.98
N GLY A 94 -2.45 -3.49 -7.86
CA GLY A 94 -3.34 -3.13 -8.97
C GLY A 94 -2.83 -3.64 -10.31
N THR A 95 -3.14 -2.92 -11.39
CA THR A 95 -2.74 -3.26 -12.75
C THR A 95 -1.43 -2.54 -13.07
N ILE A 96 -0.32 -3.17 -12.70
CA ILE A 96 1.02 -2.58 -12.79
C ILE A 96 1.83 -3.38 -13.83
N PRO A 97 2.28 -2.76 -14.92
CA PRO A 97 3.12 -3.42 -15.91
C PRO A 97 4.48 -3.82 -15.32
N SER A 98 4.96 -5.01 -15.66
CA SER A 98 6.22 -5.55 -15.12
C SER A 98 7.45 -4.69 -15.42
N TYR A 99 7.45 -3.97 -16.54
CA TYR A 99 8.55 -3.08 -16.93
C TYR A 99 8.65 -1.82 -16.05
N ASP A 100 7.64 -1.50 -15.24
CA ASP A 100 7.68 -0.38 -14.29
C ASP A 100 8.14 -0.82 -12.89
N TYR A 101 8.40 -2.11 -12.66
CA TYR A 101 8.64 -2.64 -11.31
C TYR A 101 9.94 -2.14 -10.69
N ASP A 102 11.01 -2.05 -11.47
CA ASP A 102 12.31 -1.62 -10.96
C ASP A 102 12.27 -0.15 -10.55
N GLU A 103 11.64 0.70 -11.36
CA GLU A 103 11.44 2.12 -11.06
C GLU A 103 10.54 2.31 -9.81
N LEU A 104 9.50 1.49 -9.64
CA LEU A 104 8.68 1.52 -8.42
C LEU A 104 9.47 1.17 -7.16
N LYS A 105 10.39 0.20 -7.24
CA LYS A 105 11.28 -0.15 -6.12
C LYS A 105 12.26 0.98 -5.82
N GLU A 106 12.81 1.62 -6.85
CA GLU A 106 13.64 2.82 -6.69
C GLU A 106 12.89 3.97 -5.99
N TYR A 107 11.58 4.09 -6.24
CA TYR A 107 10.69 5.04 -5.53
C TYR A 107 10.22 4.57 -4.15
N GLY A 108 10.75 3.45 -3.64
CA GLY A 108 10.52 3.01 -2.26
C GLY A 108 9.45 1.93 -2.09
N ALA A 109 8.92 1.35 -3.17
CA ALA A 109 8.04 0.19 -3.06
C ALA A 109 8.84 -1.07 -2.67
N VAL A 110 8.52 -1.66 -1.52
CA VAL A 110 9.16 -2.92 -1.06
C VAL A 110 8.54 -4.16 -1.69
N ALA A 111 7.30 -4.05 -2.18
CA ALA A 111 6.61 -5.12 -2.89
C ALA A 111 5.57 -4.59 -3.86
N ILE A 112 5.28 -5.42 -4.87
CA ILE A 112 4.29 -5.16 -5.91
C ILE A 112 3.38 -6.38 -6.01
N PHE A 113 2.07 -6.18 -5.85
CA PHE A 113 1.04 -7.20 -5.87
C PHE A 113 0.06 -6.98 -7.03
N THR A 114 0.10 -7.83 -8.05
CA THR A 114 -0.82 -7.71 -9.20
C THR A 114 -2.18 -8.31 -8.90
N ALA A 115 -3.18 -7.92 -9.68
CA ALA A 115 -4.54 -8.44 -9.57
C ALA A 115 -4.66 -9.97 -9.78
N GLU A 116 -3.63 -10.61 -10.35
CA GLU A 116 -3.60 -12.06 -10.60
C GLU A 116 -3.05 -12.86 -9.42
N MET A 117 -2.45 -12.19 -8.42
CA MET A 117 -1.84 -12.89 -7.29
C MET A 117 -2.89 -13.48 -6.34
N PRO A 118 -2.71 -14.73 -5.89
CA PRO A 118 -3.55 -15.33 -4.84
C PRO A 118 -3.48 -14.53 -3.53
N LEU A 119 -4.63 -14.41 -2.85
CA LEU A 119 -4.76 -13.62 -1.62
C LEU A 119 -3.90 -14.14 -0.48
N ASP A 120 -3.80 -15.46 -0.34
CA ASP A 120 -2.95 -16.14 0.64
C ASP A 120 -1.46 -15.87 0.40
N GLU A 121 -1.03 -15.82 -0.87
CA GLU A 121 0.33 -15.44 -1.23
C GLU A 121 0.64 -13.98 -0.85
N ILE A 122 -0.32 -13.07 -1.07
CA ILE A 122 -0.17 -11.66 -0.68
C ILE A 122 0.02 -11.53 0.83
N VAL A 123 -0.83 -12.21 1.62
CA VAL A 123 -0.73 -12.20 3.09
C VAL A 123 0.60 -12.77 3.56
N ALA A 124 1.03 -13.90 2.99
CA ALA A 124 2.30 -14.54 3.32
C ALA A 124 3.51 -13.63 3.07
N LYS A 125 3.52 -12.95 1.92
CA LYS A 125 4.58 -12.00 1.57
C LYS A 125 4.59 -10.78 2.49
N ILE A 126 3.43 -10.23 2.83
CA ILE A 126 3.33 -9.11 3.78
C ILE A 126 3.80 -9.54 5.17
N ASP A 127 3.44 -10.75 5.64
CA ASP A 127 3.94 -11.31 6.90
C ASP A 127 5.47 -11.38 6.92
N THR A 128 6.08 -11.80 5.81
CA THR A 128 7.54 -11.89 5.69
C THR A 128 8.21 -10.51 5.66
N LEU A 129 7.57 -9.52 5.04
CA LEU A 129 8.08 -8.14 4.97
C LEU A 129 8.04 -7.42 6.32
N LEU A 130 7.08 -7.78 7.18
CA LEU A 130 6.83 -7.11 8.46
C LEU A 130 7.39 -7.88 9.67
N ALA A 131 7.98 -9.05 9.45
CA ALA A 131 8.63 -9.89 10.46
C ALA A 131 9.98 -9.30 10.89
#